data_AF-A0A0N4ZV83-F1
#
_entry.id   AF-A0A0N4ZV83-F1
#
_cell.length_a   1.000
_cell.length_b   1.000
_cell.length_c   1.000
_cell.angle_alpha   90.00
_cell.angle_beta   90.00
_cell.angle_gamma   90.00
#
_symmetry.space_group_name_H-M   'P 1'
#
loop_
_entity.id
_entity.type
_entity.pdbx_description
1 polymer ?
#
loop_
_entity_poly.entity_id
_entity_poly.type
_entity_poly.pdbx_seq_one_letter_code
_entity_poly.pdbx_strand_id
1 'polypeptide(L)'
;MIMMKINFITIFLFILFTFTNQSTTNVSVNELTNAIGVPPCMKKCMNSLIGNLYEIFTNDSIKNVSSTMCNEYNKFVNCTIKYHKICPYEKVYNIIFEGFYSFCHKRKIPHSPCLDEKVNTITDKCNKNCKLISQLDDIFQRRTVRLMATYSGNPILFVENLSEFCESLSCFFSCFKNNLKKECKKDGHEFLIHMVKPFYSLIDIVRKYPSIKHLIQKKIPKTCHFVFNRALLDMYSKY
;
A
#
# COMPACT_ATOMS: atom_id res chain seq x y z
N MET A 1 -8.73 11.99 -22.13
CA MET A 1 -7.70 12.66 -21.30
C MET A 1 -7.99 12.67 -19.78
N ILE A 2 -9.14 12.15 -19.32
CA ILE A 2 -9.52 12.05 -17.89
C ILE A 2 -9.02 10.73 -17.24
N MET A 3 -8.85 9.65 -18.02
CA MET A 3 -8.39 8.33 -17.56
C MET A 3 -6.98 8.29 -16.94
N MET A 4 -6.13 9.29 -17.19
CA MET A 4 -4.70 9.22 -16.81
C MET A 4 -4.42 9.79 -15.41
N LYS A 5 -5.37 10.53 -14.80
CA LYS A 5 -5.16 11.19 -13.50
C LYS A 5 -5.43 10.28 -12.29
N ILE A 6 -6.11 9.14 -12.49
CA ILE A 6 -6.58 8.27 -11.40
C ILE A 6 -5.54 7.17 -11.05
N ASN A 7 -4.53 6.94 -11.89
CA ASN A 7 -3.57 5.83 -11.75
C ASN A 7 -2.53 5.97 -10.62
N PHE A 8 -2.45 7.10 -9.91
CA PHE A 8 -1.30 7.44 -9.03
C PHE A 8 -1.49 7.12 -7.55
N ILE A 9 -2.71 6.77 -7.16
CA ILE A 9 -3.23 6.92 -5.79
C ILE A 9 -2.99 5.66 -4.95
N THR A 10 -2.89 4.51 -5.62
CA THR A 10 -3.02 3.21 -4.98
C THR A 10 -1.70 2.52 -4.72
N ILE A 11 -0.62 3.01 -5.34
CA ILE A 11 0.75 2.71 -4.91
C ILE A 11 0.93 3.08 -3.44
N PHE A 12 0.27 4.16 -2.99
CA PHE A 12 0.35 4.62 -1.61
C PHE A 12 -0.62 3.93 -0.66
N LEU A 13 -1.83 3.55 -1.11
CA LEU A 13 -2.71 2.70 -0.30
C LEU A 13 -2.03 1.37 0.04
N PHE A 14 -1.30 0.75 -0.89
CA PHE A 14 -0.56 -0.47 -0.60
C PHE A 14 0.46 -0.27 0.54
N ILE A 15 1.21 0.82 0.46
CA ILE A 15 2.23 1.20 1.46
C ILE A 15 1.60 1.56 2.81
N LEU A 16 0.52 2.36 2.80
CA LEU A 16 -0.24 2.79 3.99
C LEU A 16 -0.77 1.58 4.77
N PHE A 17 -1.09 0.50 4.07
CA PHE A 17 -1.70 -0.66 4.69
C PHE A 17 -0.70 -1.76 5.08
N THR A 18 0.43 -1.94 4.39
CA THR A 18 1.27 -3.15 4.59
C THR A 18 1.91 -3.39 5.96
N PHE A 19 1.83 -2.50 6.96
CA PHE A 19 2.71 -2.59 8.16
C PHE A 19 2.16 -2.14 9.50
N THR A 20 0.84 -2.03 9.68
CA THR A 20 0.30 -1.28 10.82
C THR A 20 -0.18 -2.11 12.02
N ASN A 21 0.67 -2.94 12.64
CA ASN A 21 0.29 -3.82 13.78
C ASN A 21 -0.17 -3.12 15.08
N GLN A 22 -0.26 -1.78 15.13
CA GLN A 22 -0.64 -1.08 16.36
C GLN A 22 -1.03 0.39 16.07
N SER A 23 -2.28 0.62 15.69
CA SER A 23 -2.81 1.99 15.72
C SER A 23 -4.33 2.03 15.81
N THR A 24 -4.81 2.64 16.88
CA THR A 24 -6.12 3.28 16.95
C THR A 24 -6.03 4.62 16.21
N THR A 25 -5.99 4.61 14.87
CA THR A 25 -6.19 5.84 14.12
C THR A 25 -7.64 6.29 14.35
N ASN A 26 -7.87 7.58 14.64
CA ASN A 26 -9.22 8.14 14.80
C ASN A 26 -9.91 8.40 13.45
N VAL A 27 -9.46 7.76 12.37
CA VAL A 27 -9.88 8.03 10.99
C VAL A 27 -10.90 6.99 10.55
N SER A 28 -12.09 7.43 10.20
CA SER A 28 -13.11 6.52 9.66
C SER A 28 -12.76 6.06 8.24
N VAL A 29 -13.21 4.86 7.87
CA VAL A 29 -13.06 4.32 6.49
C VAL A 29 -13.59 5.30 5.45
N ASN A 30 -14.67 6.02 5.75
CA ASN A 30 -15.24 7.03 4.86
C ASN A 30 -14.35 8.27 4.71
N GLU A 31 -13.74 8.77 5.79
CA GLU A 31 -12.81 9.89 5.71
C GLU A 31 -11.59 9.51 4.86
N LEU A 32 -11.09 8.29 5.04
CA LEU A 32 -10.01 7.76 4.23
C LEU A 32 -10.39 7.62 2.75
N THR A 33 -11.52 6.99 2.43
CA THR A 33 -11.94 6.81 1.04
C THR A 33 -12.28 8.14 0.36
N ASN A 34 -12.76 9.13 1.12
CA ASN A 34 -12.93 10.49 0.64
C ASN A 34 -11.59 11.18 0.39
N ALA A 35 -10.65 11.12 1.33
CA ALA A 35 -9.37 11.81 1.24
C ALA A 35 -8.57 11.38 0.00
N ILE A 36 -8.56 10.08 -0.29
CA ILE A 36 -7.89 9.51 -1.47
C ILE A 36 -8.69 9.69 -2.76
N GLY A 37 -9.88 10.30 -2.72
CA GLY A 37 -10.70 10.62 -3.88
C GLY A 37 -11.40 9.43 -4.53
N VAL A 38 -11.85 8.44 -3.75
CA VAL A 38 -12.69 7.35 -4.27
C VAL A 38 -14.02 7.93 -4.77
N PRO A 39 -14.40 7.71 -6.05
CA PRO A 39 -15.66 8.20 -6.57
C PRO A 39 -16.84 7.51 -5.86
N PRO A 40 -17.99 8.18 -5.67
CA PRO A 40 -19.13 7.63 -4.94
C PRO A 40 -19.57 6.24 -5.40
N CYS A 41 -19.56 5.98 -6.72
CA CYS A 41 -19.94 4.68 -7.28
C CYS A 41 -19.02 3.52 -6.88
N MET A 42 -17.77 3.80 -6.51
CA MET A 42 -16.77 2.80 -6.14
C MET A 42 -16.58 2.67 -4.62
N LYS A 43 -17.11 3.61 -3.82
CA LYS A 43 -17.02 3.57 -2.35
C LYS A 43 -17.53 2.26 -1.77
N LYS A 44 -18.62 1.71 -2.33
CA LYS A 44 -19.16 0.43 -1.88
C LYS A 44 -18.13 -0.72 -1.98
N CYS A 45 -17.38 -0.79 -3.08
CA CYS A 45 -16.36 -1.82 -3.27
C CYS A 45 -15.08 -1.52 -2.45
N MET A 46 -14.70 -0.24 -2.38
CA MET A 46 -13.47 0.20 -1.70
C MET A 46 -13.57 0.19 -0.18
N ASN A 47 -14.72 0.54 0.40
CA ASN A 47 -14.88 0.61 1.85
C ASN A 47 -14.67 -0.76 2.51
N SER A 48 -15.16 -1.85 1.89
CA SER A 48 -14.89 -3.21 2.39
C SER A 48 -13.40 -3.53 2.37
N LEU A 49 -12.75 -3.28 1.23
CA LEU A 49 -11.31 -3.54 1.09
C LEU A 49 -10.51 -2.72 2.10
N ILE A 50 -10.72 -1.41 2.14
CA ILE A 50 -9.96 -0.49 2.99
C ILE A 50 -10.23 -0.73 4.47
N GLY A 51 -11.49 -0.87 4.87
CA GLY A 51 -11.86 -1.07 6.27
C GLY A 51 -11.32 -2.38 6.83
N ASN A 52 -11.46 -3.46 6.06
CA ASN A 52 -10.97 -4.77 6.49
C ASN A 52 -9.44 -4.81 6.46
N LEU A 53 -8.77 -4.26 5.43
CA LEU A 53 -7.31 -4.15 5.44
C LEU A 53 -6.83 -3.38 6.68
N TYR A 54 -7.43 -2.23 6.96
CA TYR A 54 -7.09 -1.45 8.16
C TYR A 54 -7.17 -2.29 9.45
N GLU A 55 -8.30 -2.97 9.67
CA GLU A 55 -8.53 -3.79 10.86
C GLU A 55 -7.53 -4.96 10.96
N ILE A 56 -7.32 -5.67 9.86
CA ILE A 56 -6.39 -6.81 9.74
C ILE A 56 -4.97 -6.37 10.09
N PHE A 57 -4.53 -5.24 9.53
CA PHE A 57 -3.17 -4.80 9.79
C PHE A 57 -2.99 -4.35 11.23
N THR A 58 -4.04 -3.89 11.92
CA THR A 58 -3.96 -3.47 13.34
C THR A 58 -4.05 -4.60 14.36
N ASN A 59 -4.68 -5.72 14.04
CA ASN A 59 -5.10 -6.70 15.05
C ASN A 59 -4.73 -8.16 14.76
N ASP A 60 -4.18 -8.49 13.58
CA ASP A 60 -4.01 -9.88 13.14
C ASP A 60 -2.54 -10.34 13.01
N SER A 61 -2.33 -11.66 13.08
CA SER A 61 -1.03 -12.28 12.77
C SER A 61 -0.76 -12.29 11.25
N ILE A 62 0.51 -12.24 10.83
CA ILE A 62 0.89 -12.17 9.40
C ILE A 62 0.28 -13.27 8.52
N LYS A 63 0.12 -14.47 9.06
CA LYS A 63 -0.51 -15.60 8.36
C LYS A 63 -1.99 -15.31 8.05
N ASN A 64 -2.70 -14.68 8.99
CA ASN A 64 -4.07 -14.23 8.78
C ASN A 64 -4.09 -13.01 7.86
N VAL A 65 -3.16 -12.07 8.07
CA VAL A 65 -3.06 -10.82 7.29
C VAL A 65 -3.07 -11.10 5.81
N SER A 66 -2.25 -12.05 5.37
CA SER A 66 -2.17 -12.37 3.96
C SER A 66 -3.41 -13.00 3.36
N SER A 67 -3.98 -13.99 4.06
CA SER A 67 -5.15 -14.73 3.56
C SER A 67 -6.34 -13.78 3.48
N THR A 68 -6.54 -13.00 4.54
CA THR A 68 -7.62 -12.04 4.63
C THR A 68 -7.44 -10.90 3.63
N MET A 69 -6.23 -10.34 3.47
CA MET A 69 -5.94 -9.35 2.43
C MET A 69 -6.29 -9.85 1.02
N CYS A 70 -5.96 -11.09 0.70
CA CYS A 70 -6.28 -11.66 -0.60
C CYS A 70 -7.76 -11.97 -0.78
N ASN A 71 -8.45 -12.39 0.28
CA ASN A 71 -9.90 -12.55 0.26
C ASN A 71 -10.61 -11.22 0.05
N GLU A 72 -10.18 -10.16 0.73
CA GLU A 72 -10.74 -8.81 0.57
C GLU A 72 -10.45 -8.24 -0.83
N TYR A 73 -9.25 -8.47 -1.36
CA TYR A 73 -8.94 -8.13 -2.74
C TYR A 73 -9.85 -8.86 -3.74
N ASN A 74 -10.10 -10.15 -3.55
CA ASN A 74 -11.01 -10.93 -4.41
C ASN A 74 -12.45 -10.42 -4.33
N LYS A 75 -12.94 -10.09 -3.12
CA LYS A 75 -14.25 -9.45 -2.93
C LYS A 75 -14.32 -8.11 -3.65
N PHE A 76 -13.27 -7.31 -3.56
CA PHE A 76 -13.15 -6.04 -4.27
C PHE A 76 -13.25 -6.23 -5.79
N VAL A 77 -12.45 -7.12 -6.38
CA VAL A 77 -12.47 -7.41 -7.82
C VAL A 77 -13.87 -7.84 -8.26
N ASN A 78 -14.48 -8.80 -7.55
CA ASN A 78 -15.84 -9.27 -7.86
C ASN A 78 -16.87 -8.14 -7.77
N CYS A 79 -16.73 -7.24 -6.79
CA CYS A 79 -17.57 -6.05 -6.67
C CYS A 79 -17.41 -5.12 -7.89
N THR A 80 -16.17 -4.83 -8.32
CA THR A 80 -15.93 -3.96 -9.48
C THR A 80 -16.54 -4.51 -10.78
N ILE A 81 -16.44 -5.83 -10.99
CA ILE A 81 -17.06 -6.53 -12.14
C ILE A 81 -18.59 -6.42 -12.07
N LYS A 82 -19.18 -6.66 -10.89
CA LYS A 82 -20.64 -6.56 -10.71
C LYS A 82 -21.17 -5.15 -11.00
N TYR A 83 -20.41 -4.11 -10.64
CA TYR A 83 -20.81 -2.72 -10.76
C TYR A 83 -20.26 -2.01 -12.01
N HIS A 84 -19.59 -2.70 -12.94
CA HIS A 84 -18.91 -2.09 -14.09
C HIS A 84 -19.81 -1.20 -14.96
N LYS A 85 -21.10 -1.56 -15.11
CA LYS A 85 -22.09 -0.77 -15.89
C LYS A 85 -22.41 0.58 -15.24
N ILE A 86 -22.35 0.65 -13.90
CA ILE A 86 -22.67 1.84 -13.11
C ILE A 86 -21.39 2.67 -12.85
N CYS A 87 -20.25 1.99 -12.72
CA CYS A 87 -18.97 2.58 -12.37
C CYS A 87 -17.92 2.09 -13.39
N PRO A 88 -17.74 2.80 -14.53
CA PRO A 88 -16.88 2.36 -15.63
C PRO A 88 -15.38 2.56 -15.34
N TYR A 89 -14.97 2.37 -14.09
CA TYR A 89 -13.60 2.48 -13.61
C TYR A 89 -12.95 1.12 -13.34
N GLU A 90 -13.62 0.00 -13.64
CA GLU A 90 -13.09 -1.36 -13.42
C GLU A 90 -11.66 -1.52 -13.96
N LYS A 91 -11.41 -1.16 -15.22
CA LYS A 91 -10.07 -1.25 -15.84
C LYS A 91 -9.03 -0.39 -15.10
N VAL A 92 -9.42 0.80 -14.66
CA VAL A 92 -8.55 1.72 -13.92
C VAL A 92 -8.19 1.10 -12.58
N TYR A 93 -9.17 0.56 -11.86
CA TYR A 93 -8.98 -0.09 -10.57
C TYR A 93 -8.22 -1.43 -10.64
N ASN A 94 -8.40 -2.21 -11.71
CA ASN A 94 -7.61 -3.43 -11.94
C ASN A 94 -6.13 -3.10 -12.13
N ILE A 95 -5.80 -2.05 -12.88
CA ILE A 95 -4.41 -1.57 -13.02
C ILE A 95 -3.86 -1.08 -11.68
N ILE A 96 -4.68 -0.30 -10.98
CA ILE A 96 -4.39 0.31 -9.68
C ILE A 96 -4.04 -0.73 -8.61
N PHE A 97 -4.73 -1.87 -8.62
CA PHE A 97 -4.55 -2.95 -7.66
C PHE A 97 -3.80 -4.16 -8.24
N GLU A 98 -3.14 -4.03 -9.39
CA GLU A 98 -2.28 -5.07 -9.97
C GLU A 98 -1.18 -5.51 -8.99
N GLY A 99 -0.76 -4.62 -8.10
CA GLY A 99 0.12 -4.95 -6.97
C GLY A 99 -0.46 -6.05 -6.07
N PHE A 100 -1.71 -5.90 -5.62
CA PHE A 100 -2.43 -6.92 -4.84
C PHE A 100 -2.64 -8.19 -5.66
N TYR A 101 -2.99 -8.08 -6.95
CA TYR A 101 -3.09 -9.24 -7.82
C TYR A 101 -1.78 -10.05 -7.83
N SER A 102 -0.65 -9.36 -7.98
CA SER A 102 0.67 -9.98 -8.01
C SER A 102 1.10 -10.64 -6.70
N PHE A 103 0.66 -10.07 -5.58
CA PHE A 103 0.85 -10.63 -4.23
C PHE A 103 -0.01 -11.89 -4.05
N CYS A 104 -1.30 -11.80 -4.35
CA CYS A 104 -2.28 -12.84 -4.03
C CYS A 104 -2.30 -14.04 -4.98
N HIS A 105 -2.03 -13.85 -6.28
CA HIS A 105 -2.28 -14.89 -7.28
C HIS A 105 -1.01 -15.50 -7.88
N LYS A 106 0.14 -14.81 -7.82
CA LYS A 106 1.33 -15.25 -8.56
C LYS A 106 2.22 -16.21 -7.78
N ARG A 107 2.18 -16.29 -6.44
CA ARG A 107 2.87 -17.29 -5.57
C ARG A 107 2.21 -17.36 -4.19
N LYS A 108 2.30 -18.50 -3.49
CA LYS A 108 2.00 -18.57 -2.06
C LYS A 108 3.00 -17.72 -1.28
N ILE A 109 2.56 -17.14 -0.17
CA ILE A 109 3.42 -16.37 0.71
C ILE A 109 4.41 -17.31 1.39
N PRO A 110 5.70 -16.95 1.44
CA PRO A 110 6.68 -17.75 2.16
C PRO A 110 6.31 -17.84 3.64
N HIS A 111 6.25 -19.07 4.15
CA HIS A 111 6.03 -19.35 5.56
C HIS A 111 7.16 -20.26 6.04
N SER A 112 7.65 -19.99 7.24
CA SER A 112 8.56 -20.86 7.96
C SER A 112 8.40 -20.61 9.47
N PRO A 113 8.81 -21.56 10.33
CA PRO A 113 8.74 -21.36 11.77
C PRO A 113 9.43 -20.06 12.22
N CYS A 114 10.54 -19.68 11.59
CA CYS A 114 11.21 -18.40 11.89
C CYS A 114 10.33 -17.20 11.53
N LEU A 115 9.72 -17.22 10.35
CA LEU A 115 8.88 -16.10 9.90
C LEU A 115 7.65 -15.94 10.79
N ASP A 116 6.99 -17.05 11.10
CA ASP A 116 5.78 -17.06 11.92
C ASP A 116 6.08 -16.56 13.36
N GLU A 117 7.28 -16.84 13.89
CA GLU A 117 7.70 -16.38 15.22
C GLU A 117 8.20 -14.93 15.22
N LYS A 118 9.06 -14.54 14.25
CA LYS A 118 9.86 -13.31 14.34
C LYS A 118 9.26 -12.11 13.63
N VAL A 119 8.47 -12.30 12.56
CA VAL A 119 8.16 -11.18 11.67
C VAL A 119 7.31 -10.11 12.37
N ASN A 120 6.35 -10.48 13.22
CA ASN A 120 5.60 -9.52 14.02
C ASN A 120 6.52 -8.67 14.91
N THR A 121 7.41 -9.32 15.67
CA THR A 121 8.37 -8.62 16.53
C THR A 121 9.32 -7.71 15.73
N ILE A 122 9.75 -8.15 14.55
CA ILE A 122 10.60 -7.36 13.66
C ILE A 122 9.82 -6.15 13.11
N THR A 123 8.57 -6.33 12.68
CA THR A 123 7.67 -5.26 12.24
C THR A 123 7.51 -4.22 13.33
N ASP A 124 7.17 -4.62 14.55
CA ASP A 124 6.96 -3.71 15.68
C ASP A 124 8.22 -2.93 16.02
N LYS A 125 9.37 -3.60 16.05
CA LYS A 125 10.67 -2.97 16.28
C LYS A 125 10.99 -1.93 15.20
N CYS A 126 10.78 -2.28 13.93
CA CYS A 126 11.05 -1.37 12.83
C CYS A 126 10.06 -0.20 12.78
N ASN A 127 8.79 -0.45 13.11
CA ASN A 127 7.82 0.62 13.24
C ASN A 127 8.18 1.58 14.38
N LYS A 128 8.55 1.09 15.57
CA LYS A 128 8.99 1.95 16.69
C LYS A 128 10.18 2.82 16.32
N ASN A 129 11.15 2.27 15.57
CA ASN A 129 12.33 3.00 15.14
C ASN A 129 12.04 4.02 14.04
N CYS A 130 11.19 3.66 13.07
CA CYS A 130 10.96 4.46 11.87
C CYS A 130 9.68 5.30 11.91
N LYS A 131 8.85 5.14 12.95
CA LYS A 131 7.62 5.89 13.18
C LYS A 131 6.61 5.81 12.04
N LEU A 132 6.59 4.68 11.30
CA LEU A 132 5.78 4.52 10.09
C LEU A 132 4.29 4.72 10.36
N ILE A 133 3.78 4.04 11.39
CA ILE A 133 2.37 4.13 11.79
C ILE A 133 2.00 5.56 12.24
N SER A 134 2.82 6.19 13.09
CA SER A 134 2.53 7.56 13.53
C SER A 134 2.55 8.56 12.38
N GLN A 135 3.38 8.36 11.35
CA GLN A 135 3.35 9.23 10.17
C GLN A 135 2.07 9.05 9.35
N LEU A 136 1.49 7.85 9.35
CA LEU A 136 0.19 7.61 8.77
C LEU A 136 -0.91 8.39 9.53
N ASP A 137 -0.92 8.34 10.86
CA ASP A 137 -1.82 9.16 11.68
C ASP A 137 -1.64 10.66 11.42
N ASP A 138 -0.40 11.13 11.40
CA ASP A 138 -0.06 12.54 11.19
C ASP A 138 -0.59 13.06 9.85
N ILE A 139 -0.53 12.26 8.78
CA ILE A 139 -1.11 12.62 7.47
C ILE A 139 -2.59 12.96 7.61
N PHE A 140 -3.38 12.14 8.32
CA PHE A 140 -4.81 12.36 8.46
C PHE A 140 -5.16 13.49 9.43
N GLN A 141 -4.24 13.87 10.30
CA GLN A 141 -4.42 15.05 11.15
C GLN A 141 -4.14 16.36 10.42
N ARG A 142 -3.42 16.34 9.28
CA ARG A 142 -3.14 17.54 8.48
C ARG A 142 -4.43 18.18 7.99
N ARG A 143 -4.54 19.50 8.18
CA ARG A 143 -5.70 20.29 7.75
C ARG A 143 -6.08 20.03 6.29
N THR A 144 -5.10 19.96 5.39
CA THR A 144 -5.31 19.69 3.97
C THR A 144 -6.02 18.35 3.74
N VAL A 145 -5.57 17.29 4.41
CA VAL A 145 -6.13 15.94 4.28
C VAL A 145 -7.52 15.85 4.91
N ARG A 146 -7.73 16.49 6.07
CA ARG A 146 -9.07 16.61 6.68
C ARG A 146 -10.07 17.31 5.77
N LEU A 147 -9.66 18.41 5.13
CA LEU A 147 -10.50 19.11 4.14
C LEU A 147 -10.81 18.21 2.93
N MET A 148 -9.84 17.43 2.46
CA MET A 148 -10.07 16.45 1.38
C MET A 148 -11.04 15.34 1.80
N ALA A 149 -10.97 14.87 3.04
CA ALA A 149 -11.91 13.90 3.59
C ALA A 149 -13.36 14.44 3.63
N THR A 150 -13.54 15.75 3.79
CA THR A 150 -14.87 16.39 3.85
C THR A 150 -15.44 16.73 2.46
N TYR A 151 -14.62 17.28 1.55
CA TYR A 151 -15.11 17.98 0.34
C TYR A 151 -14.82 17.26 -0.99
N SER A 152 -14.78 15.92 -0.99
CA SER A 152 -14.45 15.09 -2.17
C SER A 152 -12.98 15.20 -2.58
N GLY A 153 -12.13 14.47 -1.85
CA GLY A 153 -10.68 14.56 -1.88
C GLY A 153 -10.03 14.52 -3.24
N ASN A 154 -8.80 15.04 -3.27
CA ASN A 154 -8.00 15.13 -4.47
C ASN A 154 -6.81 14.18 -4.32
N PRO A 155 -6.79 13.09 -5.09
CA PRO A 155 -5.75 12.10 -4.92
C PRO A 155 -4.33 12.59 -5.21
N ILE A 156 -4.17 13.59 -6.08
CA ILE A 156 -2.88 14.20 -6.36
C ILE A 156 -2.41 14.99 -5.14
N LEU A 157 -3.30 15.80 -4.55
CA LEU A 157 -2.98 16.56 -3.33
C LEU A 157 -2.74 15.61 -2.15
N PHE A 158 -3.47 14.50 -2.05
CA PHE A 158 -3.20 13.48 -1.04
C PHE A 158 -1.76 12.94 -1.17
N VAL A 159 -1.34 12.56 -2.38
CA VAL A 159 0.01 12.05 -2.64
C VAL A 159 1.10 13.09 -2.37
N GLU A 160 0.85 14.37 -2.67
CA GLU A 160 1.78 15.46 -2.37
C GLU A 160 2.01 15.64 -0.85
N ASN A 161 1.13 15.12 0.01
CA ASN A 161 1.26 15.16 1.47
C ASN A 161 1.95 13.93 2.09
N LEU A 162 2.55 13.04 1.28
CA LEU A 162 3.13 11.78 1.76
C LEU A 162 4.65 11.82 2.00
N SER A 163 5.28 12.99 1.91
CA SER A 163 6.73 13.13 1.97
C SER A 163 7.36 12.44 3.18
N GLU A 164 6.88 12.77 4.38
CA GLU A 164 7.39 12.27 5.66
C GLU A 164 7.06 10.78 5.86
N PHE A 165 5.87 10.36 5.41
CA PHE A 165 5.49 8.95 5.42
C PHE A 165 6.41 8.09 4.55
N CYS A 166 6.82 8.60 3.39
CA CYS A 166 7.76 7.89 2.52
C CYS A 166 9.17 7.81 3.10
N GLU A 167 9.62 8.81 3.85
CA GLU A 167 10.88 8.76 4.59
C GLU A 167 10.82 7.67 5.66
N SER A 168 9.76 7.66 6.47
CA SER A 168 9.50 6.61 7.46
C SER A 168 9.41 5.22 6.84
N LEU A 169 8.77 5.10 5.67
CA LEU A 169 8.68 3.86 4.94
C LEU A 169 10.05 3.37 4.45
N SER A 170 10.84 4.27 3.87
CA SER A 170 12.19 3.96 3.42
C SER A 170 13.05 3.46 4.58
N CYS A 171 12.98 4.12 5.74
CA CYS A 171 13.59 3.65 6.99
C CYS A 171 13.10 2.26 7.37
N PHE A 172 11.77 2.06 7.34
CA PHE A 172 11.15 0.80 7.73
C PHE A 172 11.67 -0.35 6.86
N PHE A 173 11.68 -0.20 5.53
CA PHE A 173 12.18 -1.24 4.63
C PHE A 173 13.64 -1.61 4.92
N SER A 174 14.51 -0.61 5.15
CA SER A 174 15.91 -0.86 5.54
C SER A 174 16.00 -1.62 6.86
N CYS A 175 15.28 -1.19 7.88
CA CYS A 175 15.24 -1.88 9.17
C CYS A 175 14.75 -3.32 9.03
N PHE A 176 13.64 -3.50 8.32
CA PHE A 176 12.96 -4.77 8.16
C PHE A 176 13.85 -5.77 7.42
N LYS A 177 14.46 -5.33 6.31
CA LYS A 177 15.47 -6.09 5.58
C LYS A 177 16.60 -6.58 6.49
N ASN A 178 17.21 -5.67 7.25
CA ASN A 178 18.37 -5.99 8.07
C ASN A 178 18.05 -6.98 9.19
N ASN A 179 16.89 -6.83 9.83
CA ASN A 179 16.46 -7.76 10.88
C ASN A 179 16.06 -9.12 10.27
N LEU A 180 15.32 -9.16 9.16
CA LEU A 180 15.00 -10.43 8.47
C LEU A 180 16.26 -11.17 8.03
N LYS A 181 17.26 -10.45 7.51
CA LYS A 181 18.55 -11.04 7.13
C LYS A 181 19.23 -11.71 8.31
N LYS A 182 19.21 -11.05 9.46
CA LYS A 182 19.86 -11.53 10.68
C LYS A 182 19.11 -12.71 11.29
N GLU A 183 17.80 -12.60 11.41
CA GLU A 183 16.97 -13.54 12.19
C GLU A 183 16.52 -14.75 11.35
N CYS A 184 16.05 -14.53 10.10
CA CYS A 184 15.46 -15.59 9.27
C CYS A 184 16.21 -15.89 7.96
N LYS A 185 17.35 -15.23 7.71
CA LYS A 185 18.28 -15.53 6.59
C LYS A 185 17.54 -15.68 5.25
N LYS A 186 17.58 -16.89 4.65
CA LYS A 186 16.99 -17.19 3.35
C LYS A 186 15.47 -17.06 3.35
N ASP A 187 14.80 -17.54 4.39
CA ASP A 187 13.34 -17.42 4.52
C ASP A 187 12.92 -15.95 4.60
N GLY A 188 13.69 -15.15 5.35
CA GLY A 188 13.54 -13.70 5.41
C GLY A 188 13.70 -13.02 4.04
N HIS A 189 14.66 -13.49 3.23
CA HIS A 189 14.88 -12.95 1.89
C HIS A 189 13.72 -13.28 0.95
N GLU A 190 13.25 -14.53 0.94
CA GLU A 190 12.11 -14.95 0.12
C GLU A 190 10.84 -14.20 0.50
N PHE A 191 10.58 -14.05 1.81
CA PHE A 191 9.47 -13.25 2.32
C PHE A 191 9.55 -11.80 1.83
N LEU A 192 10.73 -11.18 1.93
CA LEU A 192 10.92 -9.80 1.52
C LEU A 192 10.74 -9.60 0.01
N ILE A 193 11.25 -10.50 -0.83
CA ILE A 193 10.99 -10.49 -2.28
C ILE A 193 9.49 -10.56 -2.56
N HIS A 194 8.79 -11.46 -1.86
CA HIS A 194 7.35 -11.61 -2.02
C HIS A 194 6.63 -10.30 -1.65
N MET A 195 7.03 -9.69 -0.53
CA MET A 195 6.42 -8.49 0.01
C MET A 195 6.61 -7.25 -0.88
N VAL A 196 7.76 -7.11 -1.57
CA VAL A 196 8.01 -5.97 -2.48
C VAL A 196 7.48 -6.17 -3.90
N LYS A 197 7.00 -7.37 -4.23
CA LYS A 197 6.45 -7.72 -5.55
C LYS A 197 5.37 -6.77 -6.09
N PRO A 198 4.48 -6.23 -5.25
CA PRO A 198 3.51 -5.21 -5.66
C PRO A 198 4.18 -4.00 -6.32
N PHE A 199 5.31 -3.55 -5.79
CA PHE A 199 6.08 -2.43 -6.36
C PHE A 199 6.77 -2.79 -7.68
N TYR A 200 7.26 -4.03 -7.85
CA TYR A 200 7.76 -4.47 -9.16
C TYR A 200 6.67 -4.42 -10.24
N SER A 201 5.45 -4.86 -9.91
CA SER A 201 4.32 -4.78 -10.85
C SER A 201 4.00 -3.34 -11.22
N LEU A 202 4.13 -2.41 -10.27
CA LEU A 202 3.94 -0.97 -10.52
C LEU A 202 5.04 -0.40 -11.41
N ILE A 203 6.30 -0.78 -11.18
CA ILE A 203 7.42 -0.40 -12.05
C ILE A 203 7.17 -0.86 -13.49
N ASP A 204 6.66 -2.09 -13.67
CA ASP A 204 6.30 -2.61 -14.99
C ASP A 204 5.15 -1.82 -15.64
N ILE A 205 4.15 -1.38 -14.88
CA ILE A 205 3.08 -0.49 -15.37
C ILE A 205 3.66 0.86 -15.82
N VAL A 206 4.52 1.49 -15.01
CA VAL A 206 5.17 2.76 -15.35
C VAL A 206 6.02 2.63 -16.62
N ARG A 207 6.71 1.49 -16.78
CA ARG A 207 7.48 1.18 -17.98
C ARG A 207 6.58 0.99 -19.21
N LYS A 208 5.42 0.35 -19.04
CA LYS A 208 4.43 0.14 -20.12
C LYS A 208 3.74 1.44 -20.55
N TYR A 209 3.59 2.41 -19.65
CA TYR A 209 2.93 3.68 -19.92
C TYR A 209 3.86 4.88 -19.59
N PRO A 210 4.78 5.25 -20.49
CA PRO A 210 5.79 6.29 -20.23
C PRO A 210 5.22 7.66 -19.85
N SER A 211 4.00 7.99 -20.29
CA SER A 211 3.29 9.22 -19.91
C SER A 211 3.05 9.33 -18.39
N ILE A 212 3.04 8.20 -17.67
CA ILE A 212 2.93 8.15 -16.21
C ILE A 212 4.23 8.63 -15.56
N LYS A 213 5.39 8.40 -16.18
CA LYS A 213 6.71 8.73 -15.61
C LYS A 213 6.85 10.22 -15.29
N HIS A 214 6.42 11.10 -16.20
CA HIS A 214 6.47 12.55 -15.98
C HIS A 214 5.59 12.97 -14.81
N LEU A 215 4.41 12.36 -14.67
CA LEU A 215 3.52 12.62 -13.55
C LEU A 215 4.10 12.12 -12.23
N ILE A 216 4.76 10.96 -12.18
CA ILE A 216 5.50 10.49 -10.99
C ILE A 216 6.55 11.54 -10.58
N GLN A 217 7.38 11.94 -11.53
CA GLN A 217 8.47 12.89 -11.26
C GLN A 217 7.96 14.26 -10.76
N LYS A 218 6.79 14.69 -11.23
CA LYS A 218 6.22 16.00 -10.89
C LYS A 218 5.34 15.99 -9.64
N LYS A 219 4.61 14.90 -9.38
CA LYS A 219 3.54 14.85 -8.38
C LYS A 219 3.83 13.97 -7.18
N ILE A 220 4.74 13.01 -7.32
CA ILE A 220 5.12 12.15 -6.21
C ILE A 220 6.32 12.78 -5.48
N PRO A 221 6.27 12.92 -4.14
CA PRO A 221 7.42 13.39 -3.38
C PRO A 221 8.68 12.57 -3.70
N LYS A 222 9.83 13.24 -3.80
CA LYS A 222 11.12 12.58 -4.11
C LYS A 222 11.44 11.46 -3.13
N THR A 223 11.04 11.61 -1.88
CA THR A 223 11.20 10.62 -0.80
C THR A 223 10.48 9.30 -1.10
N CYS A 224 9.45 9.31 -1.94
CA CYS A 224 8.73 8.11 -2.35
C CYS A 224 9.26 7.51 -3.67
N HIS A 225 10.20 8.14 -4.38
CA HIS A 225 10.62 7.68 -5.71
C HIS A 225 11.27 6.29 -5.68
N PHE A 226 11.74 5.84 -4.52
CA PHE A 226 12.37 4.53 -4.38
C PHE A 226 11.43 3.36 -4.71
N VAL A 227 10.12 3.47 -4.42
CA VAL A 227 9.15 2.41 -4.76
C VAL A 227 8.84 2.32 -6.26
N PHE A 228 9.27 3.32 -7.03
CA PHE A 228 9.13 3.38 -8.49
C PHE A 228 10.45 3.16 -9.23
N ASN A 229 11.52 2.83 -8.50
CA ASN A 229 12.84 2.59 -9.07
C ASN A 229 13.30 1.18 -8.72
N ARG A 230 13.48 0.34 -9.74
CA ARG A 230 13.86 -1.07 -9.56
C ARG A 230 15.17 -1.24 -8.79
N ALA A 231 16.19 -0.44 -9.10
CA ALA A 231 17.49 -0.54 -8.44
C ALA A 231 17.41 -0.16 -6.96
N LEU A 232 16.66 0.89 -6.64
CA LEU A 232 16.45 1.28 -5.24
C LEU A 232 15.63 0.23 -4.49
N LEU A 233 14.55 -0.28 -5.09
CA LEU A 233 13.74 -1.34 -4.50
C LEU A 233 14.53 -2.65 -4.29
N ASP A 234 15.45 -2.97 -5.21
CA ASP A 234 16.40 -4.07 -5.05
C ASP A 234 17.30 -3.87 -3.81
N MET A 235 17.75 -2.64 -3.54
CA MET A 235 18.52 -2.34 -2.31
C MET A 235 17.72 -2.63 -1.04
N TYR A 236 16.39 -2.49 -1.08
CA TYR A 236 15.51 -2.79 0.04
C TYR A 236 15.08 -4.25 0.13
N SER A 237 15.26 -5.07 -0.91
CA SER A 237 14.70 -6.42 -0.97
C SER A 237 15.69 -7.56 -1.19
N LYS A 238 16.89 -7.27 -1.71
CA LYS A 238 17.93 -8.27 -2.01
C LYS A 238 19.07 -8.21 -1.01
N TYR A 239 19.55 -9.38 -0.58
CA TYR A 239 20.72 -9.52 0.29
C TYR A 239 21.20 -10.97 0.44
#